data_AF-A0A524Q2T9-F1
#
_entry.id   AF-A0A524Q2T9-F1
#
_cell.length_a   1.000
_cell.length_b   1.000
_cell.length_c   1.000
_cell.angle_alpha   90.00
_cell.angle_beta   90.00
_cell.angle_gamma   90.00
#
_symmetry.space_group_name_H-M   'P 1'
#
loop_
_entity.id
_entity.type
_entity.pdbx_description
1 polymer ?
#
loop_
_entity_poly.entity_id
_entity_poly.type
_entity_poly.pdbx_seq_one_letter_code
_entity_poly.pdbx_strand_id
1 'polypeptide(L)'
;MNNKNKAIYSEIKERLTIDYLKRITIDIITSYRNRNFDQLKKYVTALGMDPGIHNARLFSMLIKKFHPDRLSFILKQVDELFVSNDFDALTRLHGNYFFNISAVRSIPDTDFEFEQECVFDEKDFGYGETDISDKGDFGETNLDFGDEEPGFLEVLNRLFFGGLDVAIAESDLMNLEGELDLSDFDMCDLSGIEHCIYLNALNLSNNRIEKIGNLSSLVDLYYLYLSNNQIENISPLEKLVHLKELDISFNNITDIRILENLNDLEYVNLLGNPICDISAVDRLMKKGVIVILDHQSICPLTDPTVENA
;
A
#
# COMPACT_ATOMS: atom_id res chain seq x y z
N MET A 1 31.16 -27.74 13.09
CA MET A 1 29.99 -26.82 13.17
C MET A 1 30.42 -25.54 13.89
N ASN A 2 30.41 -24.33 13.35
CA ASN A 2 30.61 -23.86 11.98
C ASN A 2 31.19 -22.43 12.09
N ASN A 3 32.50 -22.30 12.38
CA ASN A 3 33.16 -20.99 12.62
C ASN A 3 32.94 -19.99 11.48
N LYS A 4 32.78 -20.49 10.26
CA LYS A 4 32.47 -19.68 9.07
C LYS A 4 31.10 -19.00 9.15
N ASN A 5 30.09 -19.62 9.76
CA ASN A 5 28.75 -19.05 9.84
C ASN A 5 28.61 -18.01 10.94
N LYS A 6 29.31 -18.22 12.07
CA LYS A 6 29.46 -17.18 13.10
C LYS A 6 30.22 -15.96 12.55
N ALA A 7 31.21 -16.19 11.68
CA ALA A 7 31.90 -15.12 10.99
C ALA A 7 30.97 -14.35 10.03
N ILE A 8 30.17 -15.03 9.20
CA ILE A 8 29.19 -14.38 8.31
C ILE A 8 28.15 -13.57 9.09
N TYR A 9 27.60 -14.14 10.17
CA TYR A 9 26.65 -13.42 11.03
C TYR A 9 27.27 -12.14 11.63
N SER A 10 28.49 -12.23 12.15
CA SER A 10 29.20 -11.09 12.74
C SER A 10 29.54 -10.05 11.68
N GLU A 11 29.96 -10.48 10.49
CA GLU A 11 30.27 -9.62 9.36
C GLU A 11 29.05 -8.81 8.90
N ILE A 12 27.87 -9.44 8.79
CA ILE A 12 26.64 -8.73 8.45
C ILE A 12 26.32 -7.66 9.51
N LYS A 13 26.37 -8.02 10.80
CA LYS A 13 26.06 -7.06 11.88
C LYS A 13 27.05 -5.91 11.99
N GLU A 14 28.33 -6.12 11.68
CA GLU A 14 29.34 -5.07 11.72
C GLU A 14 29.29 -4.16 10.50
N ARG A 15 29.03 -4.71 9.31
CA ARG A 15 29.15 -3.97 8.05
C ARG A 15 27.83 -3.43 7.51
N LEU A 16 26.70 -4.08 7.80
CA LEU A 16 25.38 -3.63 7.37
C LEU A 16 24.91 -2.51 8.32
N THR A 17 25.18 -1.27 7.93
CA THR A 17 24.82 -0.07 8.69
C THR A 17 23.88 0.81 7.88
N ILE A 18 23.24 1.78 8.55
CA ILE A 18 22.41 2.81 7.89
C ILE A 18 23.24 3.53 6.83
N ASP A 19 24.48 3.90 7.17
CA ASP A 19 25.38 4.61 6.25
C ASP A 19 25.80 3.75 5.05
N TYR A 20 25.96 2.43 5.26
CA TYR A 20 26.23 1.51 4.16
C TYR A 20 25.08 1.44 3.17
N LEU A 21 23.83 1.31 3.67
CA LEU A 21 22.64 1.31 2.82
C LEU A 21 22.45 2.66 2.12
N LYS A 22 22.58 3.78 2.85
CA LYS A 22 22.51 5.13 2.27
C LYS A 22 23.47 5.32 1.10
N ARG A 23 24.72 4.85 1.23
CA ARG A 23 25.71 4.92 0.15
C ARG A 23 25.23 4.17 -1.09
N ILE A 24 24.74 2.94 -0.92
CA ILE A 24 24.20 2.16 -2.05
C ILE A 24 22.99 2.87 -2.68
N THR A 25 22.07 3.40 -1.88
CA THR A 25 20.89 4.14 -2.36
C THR A 25 21.30 5.38 -3.16
N ILE A 26 22.27 6.16 -2.67
CA ILE A 26 22.79 7.33 -3.37
C ILE A 26 23.40 6.95 -4.72
N ASP A 27 24.17 5.85 -4.79
CA ASP A 27 24.77 5.35 -6.03
C ASP A 27 23.70 4.96 -7.05
N ILE A 28 22.62 4.32 -6.59
CA ILE A 28 21.48 3.93 -7.42
C ILE A 28 20.76 5.17 -7.95
N ILE A 29 20.44 6.15 -7.08
CA ILE A 29 19.79 7.43 -7.45
C ILE A 29 20.65 8.20 -8.45
N THR A 30 21.94 8.32 -8.18
CA THR A 30 22.88 9.05 -9.04
C THR A 30 23.02 8.37 -10.40
N SER A 31 23.11 7.03 -10.43
CA SER A 31 23.19 6.26 -11.67
C SER A 31 21.91 6.40 -12.51
N TYR A 32 20.75 6.44 -11.87
CA TYR A 32 19.46 6.64 -12.53
C TYR A 32 19.31 8.06 -13.09
N ARG A 33 19.60 9.10 -12.28
CA ARG A 33 19.56 10.51 -12.70
C ARG A 33 20.49 10.79 -13.89
N ASN A 34 21.68 10.19 -13.88
CA ASN A 34 22.66 10.34 -14.95
C ASN A 34 22.41 9.42 -16.16
N ARG A 35 21.28 8.68 -16.20
CA ARG A 35 20.94 7.70 -17.26
C ARG A 35 22.01 6.62 -17.47
N ASN A 36 22.82 6.33 -16.45
CA ASN A 36 23.86 5.32 -16.47
C ASN A 36 23.26 3.95 -16.12
N PHE A 37 22.44 3.44 -17.04
CA PHE A 37 21.68 2.20 -16.83
C PHE A 37 22.53 0.94 -16.82
N ASP A 38 23.71 0.98 -17.45
CA ASP A 38 24.69 -0.13 -17.38
C ASP A 38 25.19 -0.34 -15.96
N GLN A 39 25.32 0.73 -15.18
CA GLN A 39 25.69 0.66 -13.77
C GLN A 39 24.57 0.09 -12.91
N LEU A 40 23.30 0.43 -13.20
CA LEU A 40 22.13 -0.15 -12.54
C LEU A 40 21.99 -1.65 -12.84
N LYS A 41 22.21 -2.05 -14.11
CA LYS A 41 22.17 -3.46 -14.52
C LYS A 41 23.22 -4.31 -13.80
N LYS A 42 24.39 -3.75 -13.44
CA LYS A 42 25.40 -4.47 -12.64
C LYS A 42 24.86 -4.90 -11.27
N TYR A 43 24.02 -4.07 -10.62
CA TYR A 43 23.40 -4.43 -9.34
C TYR A 43 22.45 -5.63 -9.50
N VAL A 44 21.65 -5.63 -10.57
CA VAL A 44 20.64 -6.67 -10.81
C VAL A 44 21.26 -7.98 -11.27
N THR A 45 22.29 -7.92 -12.13
CA THR A 45 23.09 -9.10 -12.49
C THR A 45 23.79 -9.71 -11.27
N ALA A 46 24.31 -8.88 -10.34
CA ALA A 46 24.94 -9.36 -9.12
C ALA A 46 23.95 -10.02 -8.15
N LEU A 47 22.68 -9.62 -8.20
CA LEU A 47 21.59 -10.20 -7.42
C LEU A 47 20.96 -11.44 -8.09
N GLY A 48 21.47 -11.88 -9.25
CA GLY A 48 20.93 -13.02 -9.99
C GLY A 48 19.57 -12.77 -10.63
N MET A 49 19.21 -11.51 -10.87
CA MET A 49 17.94 -11.07 -11.45
C MET A 49 18.09 -10.80 -12.95
N ASP A 50 16.99 -10.83 -13.69
CA ASP A 50 16.99 -10.60 -15.15
C ASP A 50 17.34 -9.14 -15.50
N PRO A 51 18.41 -8.88 -16.26
CA PRO A 51 18.78 -7.54 -16.71
C PRO A 51 17.86 -6.96 -17.81
N GLY A 52 16.90 -7.76 -18.32
CA GLY A 52 15.88 -7.35 -19.30
C GLY A 52 14.77 -6.45 -18.76
N ILE A 53 14.72 -6.22 -17.44
CA ILE A 53 13.73 -5.37 -16.78
C ILE A 53 13.89 -3.90 -17.20
N HIS A 54 12.77 -3.17 -17.33
CA HIS A 54 12.78 -1.75 -17.68
C HIS A 54 13.52 -0.90 -16.61
N ASN A 55 14.29 0.10 -17.04
CA ASN A 55 15.19 0.90 -16.19
C ASN A 55 14.50 1.56 -14.98
N ALA A 56 13.27 2.05 -15.14
CA ALA A 56 12.49 2.63 -14.04
C ALA A 56 12.12 1.57 -12.98
N ARG A 57 11.76 0.36 -13.43
CA ARG A 57 11.45 -0.76 -12.53
C ARG A 57 12.70 -1.31 -11.84
N LEU A 58 13.82 -1.40 -12.57
CA LEU A 58 15.13 -1.70 -11.99
C LEU A 58 15.47 -0.73 -10.86
N PHE A 59 15.27 0.56 -11.08
CA PHE A 59 15.49 1.60 -10.09
C PHE A 59 14.62 1.42 -8.85
N SER A 60 13.29 1.35 -9.01
CA SER A 60 12.36 1.19 -7.87
C SER A 60 12.65 -0.07 -7.06
N MET A 61 12.97 -1.19 -7.72
CA MET A 61 13.33 -2.44 -7.05
C MET A 61 14.63 -2.31 -6.23
N LEU A 62 15.65 -1.66 -6.78
CA LEU A 62 16.92 -1.44 -6.09
C LEU A 62 16.75 -0.50 -4.89
N ILE A 63 15.96 0.56 -5.03
CA ILE A 63 15.63 1.46 -3.92
C ILE A 63 14.87 0.72 -2.83
N LYS A 64 13.82 -0.04 -3.16
CA LYS A 64 13.06 -0.85 -2.19
C LYS A 64 13.93 -1.90 -1.48
N LYS A 65 14.95 -2.45 -2.16
CA LYS A 65 15.84 -3.45 -1.57
C LYS A 65 16.90 -2.86 -0.64
N PHE A 66 17.50 -1.73 -1.02
CA PHE A 66 18.62 -1.12 -0.30
C PHE A 66 18.21 0.11 0.54
N HIS A 67 16.91 0.36 0.74
CA HIS A 67 16.45 1.50 1.51
C HIS A 67 16.98 1.47 2.96
N PRO A 68 17.49 2.59 3.50
CA PRO A 68 18.04 2.64 4.86
C PRO A 68 17.09 2.18 5.97
N ASP A 69 15.80 2.46 5.83
CA ASP A 69 14.79 2.12 6.84
C ASP A 69 14.57 0.61 7.00
N ARG A 70 14.99 -0.18 6.01
CA ARG A 70 14.91 -1.64 6.08
C ARG A 70 15.97 -2.27 6.97
N LEU A 71 16.94 -1.49 7.48
CA LEU A 71 18.02 -2.04 8.28
C LEU A 71 17.52 -2.87 9.47
N SER A 72 16.56 -2.33 10.24
CA SER A 72 15.99 -3.00 11.41
C SER A 72 15.36 -4.34 11.02
N PHE A 73 14.61 -4.36 9.92
CA PHE A 73 13.99 -5.55 9.35
C PHE A 73 15.01 -6.58 8.86
N ILE A 74 16.07 -6.16 8.18
CA ILE A 74 17.11 -7.05 7.67
C ILE A 74 17.90 -7.66 8.84
N LEU A 75 18.24 -6.87 9.86
CA LEU A 75 18.93 -7.37 11.04
C LEU A 75 18.07 -8.35 11.85
N LYS A 76 16.76 -8.11 11.94
CA LYS A 76 15.81 -9.05 12.55
C LYS A 76 15.78 -10.39 11.82
N GLN A 77 15.71 -10.38 10.48
CA GLN A 77 15.80 -11.59 9.68
C GLN A 77 17.14 -12.32 9.87
N VAL A 78 18.26 -11.58 9.94
CA VAL A 78 19.59 -12.16 10.19
C VAL A 78 19.64 -12.87 11.55
N ASP A 79 19.02 -12.28 12.58
CA ASP A 79 18.90 -12.88 13.90
C ASP A 79 18.04 -14.15 13.88
N GLU A 80 16.89 -14.12 13.22
CA GLU A 80 15.99 -15.26 13.07
C GLU A 80 16.66 -16.43 12.33
N LEU A 81 17.36 -16.16 11.22
CA LEU A 81 18.09 -17.16 10.45
C LEU A 81 19.26 -17.78 11.22
N PHE A 82 19.91 -17.00 12.09
CA PHE A 82 20.96 -17.51 12.96
C PHE A 82 20.40 -18.42 14.06
N VAL A 83 19.27 -18.04 14.67
CA VAL A 83 18.59 -18.84 15.71
C VAL A 83 18.02 -20.14 15.14
N SER A 84 17.45 -20.11 13.93
CA SER A 84 16.87 -21.27 13.26
C SER A 84 17.91 -22.26 12.70
N ASN A 85 19.21 -21.90 12.74
CA ASN A 85 20.31 -22.64 12.12
C ASN A 85 20.17 -22.80 10.59
N ASP A 86 19.39 -21.93 9.92
CA ASP A 86 19.31 -21.90 8.45
C ASP A 86 20.48 -21.08 7.87
N PHE A 87 21.62 -21.77 7.79
CA PHE A 87 22.87 -21.15 7.37
C PHE A 87 22.99 -20.96 5.85
N ASP A 88 22.22 -21.70 5.07
CA ASP A 88 22.18 -21.55 3.61
C ASP A 88 21.39 -20.30 3.23
N ALA A 89 20.29 -20.00 3.93
CA ALA A 89 19.60 -18.72 3.81
C ALA A 89 20.48 -17.55 4.29
N LEU A 90 21.21 -17.71 5.40
CA LEU A 90 22.13 -16.67 5.89
C LEU A 90 23.25 -16.34 4.88
N THR A 91 23.81 -17.38 4.23
CA THR A 91 24.85 -17.20 3.20
C THR A 91 24.29 -16.53 1.95
N ARG A 92 23.04 -16.82 1.57
CA ARG A 92 22.34 -16.14 0.47
C ARG A 92 22.06 -14.67 0.81
N LEU A 93 21.60 -14.39 2.03
CA LEU A 93 21.38 -13.02 2.51
C LEU A 93 22.69 -12.23 2.50
N HIS A 94 23.78 -12.81 2.99
CA HIS A 94 25.11 -12.21 2.88
C HIS A 94 25.46 -11.87 1.43
N GLY A 95 25.28 -12.81 0.49
CA GLY A 95 25.54 -12.58 -0.94
C GLY A 95 24.69 -11.47 -1.56
N ASN A 96 23.47 -11.25 -1.07
CA ASN A 96 22.56 -10.22 -1.55
C ASN A 96 22.94 -8.79 -1.16
N TYR A 97 23.66 -8.61 -0.04
CA TYR A 97 24.07 -7.29 0.44
C TYR A 97 25.57 -7.03 0.31
N PHE A 98 26.39 -8.09 0.31
CA PHE A 98 27.85 -8.01 0.28
C PHE A 98 28.46 -8.64 -0.98
N PHE A 99 27.89 -8.33 -2.15
CA PHE A 99 28.47 -8.70 -3.45
C PHE A 99 29.65 -7.79 -3.83
N ASN A 100 30.55 -8.28 -4.69
CA ASN A 100 31.83 -7.62 -4.98
C ASN A 100 31.65 -6.39 -5.89
N ILE A 101 31.45 -5.21 -5.27
CA ILE A 101 31.20 -3.91 -5.93
C ILE A 101 32.51 -3.19 -6.37
N SER A 102 33.61 -3.92 -6.57
CA SER A 102 34.91 -3.30 -6.94
C SER A 102 34.93 -2.57 -8.31
N ALA A 103 33.83 -2.54 -9.07
CA ALA A 103 33.71 -1.89 -10.38
C ALA A 103 32.74 -0.68 -10.44
N VAL A 104 32.27 -0.14 -9.31
CA VAL A 104 31.29 0.97 -9.25
C VAL A 104 31.91 2.27 -8.69
N ARG A 105 33.15 2.24 -8.20
CA ARG A 105 33.82 3.42 -7.64
C ARG A 105 34.27 4.41 -8.72
N SER A 106 33.51 5.51 -8.82
CA SER A 106 34.04 6.84 -8.51
C SER A 106 32.88 7.78 -8.20
N ILE A 107 32.78 8.23 -6.97
CA ILE A 107 31.90 9.35 -6.61
C ILE A 107 32.85 10.41 -6.08
N PRO A 108 32.81 11.65 -6.60
CA PRO A 108 33.55 12.74 -6.00
C PRO A 108 33.00 13.00 -4.60
N ASP A 109 33.90 13.21 -3.62
CA ASP A 109 33.53 13.76 -2.32
C ASP A 109 32.77 15.07 -2.56
N THR A 110 31.45 15.02 -2.42
CA THR A 110 30.61 16.21 -2.38
C THR A 110 29.80 16.09 -1.12
N ASP A 111 30.16 16.91 -0.14
CA ASP A 111 29.39 17.12 1.08
C ASP A 111 27.99 17.59 0.64
N PHE A 112 27.04 16.66 0.66
CA PHE A 112 25.65 16.94 0.33
C PHE A 112 24.98 17.42 1.61
N GLU A 113 24.88 18.74 1.80
CA GLU A 113 24.02 19.31 2.84
C GLU A 113 22.57 19.01 2.46
N PHE A 114 21.88 18.30 3.37
CA PHE A 114 20.49 17.92 3.23
C PHE A 114 19.63 19.16 3.52
N GLU A 115 19.22 19.90 2.49
CA GLU A 115 18.16 20.88 2.66
C GLU A 115 16.82 20.15 2.79
N GLN A 116 16.23 20.26 3.97
CA GLN A 116 14.95 19.65 4.32
C GLN A 116 13.81 20.45 3.67
N GLU A 117 13.49 20.17 2.41
CA GLU A 117 12.24 20.63 1.81
C GLU A 117 11.13 19.63 2.15
N CYS A 118 10.54 19.79 3.33
CA CYS A 118 9.18 19.37 3.69
C CYS A 118 8.80 20.12 4.98
N VAL A 119 8.55 21.42 4.87
CA VAL A 119 7.83 22.14 5.92
C VAL A 119 6.35 21.86 5.67
N PHE A 120 5.73 21.07 6.55
CA PHE A 120 4.29 20.89 6.57
C PHE A 120 3.62 22.27 6.71
N ASP A 121 2.88 22.71 5.70
CA ASP A 121 2.03 23.89 5.78
C ASP A 121 0.61 23.40 6.10
N GLU A 122 0.04 23.86 7.22
CA GLU A 122 -1.29 23.46 7.73
C GLU A 122 -2.46 23.87 6.80
N LYS A 123 -2.16 24.39 5.60
CA LYS A 123 -3.13 24.85 4.60
C LYS A 123 -3.52 23.79 3.57
N ASP A 124 -2.88 22.63 3.56
CA ASP A 124 -3.20 21.55 2.61
C ASP A 124 -4.49 20.78 2.94
N PHE A 125 -5.10 21.00 4.12
CA PHE A 125 -6.44 20.51 4.44
C PHE A 125 -7.47 21.65 4.38
N GLY A 126 -7.75 22.10 3.16
CA GLY A 126 -8.82 23.05 2.89
C GLY A 126 -10.17 22.36 2.65
N TYR A 127 -10.97 22.18 3.70
CA TYR A 127 -12.43 22.17 3.53
C TYR A 127 -12.86 23.61 3.21
N GLY A 128 -12.78 23.97 1.93
CA GLY A 128 -13.26 25.24 1.40
C GLY A 128 -14.27 24.96 0.28
N GLU A 129 -15.51 25.41 0.48
CA GLU A 129 -16.49 25.54 -0.59
C GLU A 129 -15.94 26.47 -1.68
N THR A 130 -15.44 25.91 -2.79
CA THR A 130 -15.18 26.67 -4.01
C THR A 130 -15.61 25.87 -5.22
N ASP A 131 -16.33 26.57 -6.09
CA ASP A 131 -17.01 26.08 -7.28
C ASP A 131 -16.14 25.17 -8.17
N ILE A 132 -16.82 24.15 -8.70
CA ILE A 132 -16.36 23.19 -9.68
C ILE A 132 -15.99 23.92 -10.98
N SER A 133 -14.74 24.36 -11.12
CA SER A 133 -14.05 24.55 -12.39
C SER A 133 -12.60 24.98 -12.20
N ASP A 134 -11.72 24.11 -11.70
CA ASP A 134 -10.30 24.23 -12.01
C ASP A 134 -9.63 22.87 -11.87
N LYS A 135 -9.23 22.32 -13.02
CA LYS A 135 -8.46 21.07 -13.11
C LYS A 135 -7.04 21.35 -12.62
N GLY A 136 -6.81 21.12 -11.33
CA GLY A 136 -5.49 20.98 -10.75
C GLY A 136 -4.92 19.61 -11.08
N ASP A 137 -3.77 19.61 -11.75
CA ASP A 137 -2.95 18.48 -12.18
C ASP A 137 -2.37 17.71 -10.97
N PHE A 138 -3.22 17.00 -10.24
CA PHE A 138 -2.83 15.72 -9.65
C PHE A 138 -2.99 14.70 -10.77
N GLY A 139 -1.90 14.05 -11.15
CA GLY A 139 -1.87 13.18 -12.33
C GLY A 139 -2.96 12.11 -12.27
N GLU A 140 -4.10 12.39 -12.89
CA GLU A 140 -5.14 11.42 -13.20
C GLU A 140 -4.44 10.31 -13.98
N THR A 141 -4.25 9.14 -13.37
CA THR A 141 -3.99 7.92 -14.13
C THR A 141 -5.29 7.56 -14.84
N ASN A 142 -5.68 8.35 -15.83
CA ASN A 142 -6.78 8.08 -16.75
C ASN A 142 -6.39 6.87 -17.62
N LEU A 143 -6.42 5.68 -17.01
CA LEU A 143 -6.31 4.42 -17.71
C LEU A 143 -7.68 4.13 -18.31
N ASP A 144 -7.81 4.40 -19.61
CA ASP A 144 -9.05 4.16 -20.36
C ASP A 144 -9.25 2.65 -20.60
N PHE A 145 -10.14 2.02 -19.83
CA PHE A 145 -10.57 0.62 -20.02
C PHE A 145 -11.69 0.46 -21.06
N GLY A 146 -12.08 1.55 -21.75
CA GLY A 146 -13.17 1.50 -22.72
C GLY A 146 -14.51 1.16 -22.08
N ASP A 147 -15.27 0.26 -22.70
CA ASP A 147 -16.58 -0.20 -22.20
C ASP A 147 -16.46 -1.42 -21.25
N GLU A 148 -15.25 -1.89 -20.95
CA GLU A 148 -15.03 -3.07 -20.10
C GLU A 148 -14.94 -2.67 -18.62
N GLU A 149 -15.57 -3.44 -17.74
CA GLU A 149 -15.48 -3.28 -16.29
C GLU A 149 -14.29 -4.14 -15.80
N PRO A 150 -13.12 -3.54 -15.52
CA PRO A 150 -11.93 -4.32 -15.28
C PRO A 150 -11.95 -4.97 -13.90
N GLY A 151 -11.36 -6.16 -13.80
CA GLY A 151 -11.11 -6.81 -12.51
C GLY A 151 -9.82 -6.30 -11.86
N PHE A 152 -9.67 -6.54 -10.55
CA PHE A 152 -8.49 -6.15 -9.76
C PHE A 152 -7.16 -6.52 -10.43
N LEU A 153 -7.00 -7.77 -10.88
CA LEU A 153 -5.75 -8.21 -11.50
C LEU A 153 -5.48 -7.49 -12.83
N GLU A 154 -6.51 -7.12 -13.58
CA GLU A 154 -6.37 -6.39 -14.84
C GLU A 154 -5.94 -4.95 -14.58
N VAL A 155 -6.59 -4.27 -13.65
CA VAL A 155 -6.22 -2.92 -13.20
C VAL A 155 -4.78 -2.92 -12.70
N LEU A 156 -4.43 -3.89 -11.86
CA LEU A 156 -3.08 -4.02 -11.29
C LEU A 156 -2.03 -4.31 -12.37
N ASN A 157 -2.37 -5.16 -13.34
CA ASN A 157 -1.50 -5.46 -14.46
C ASN A 157 -1.29 -4.21 -15.32
N ARG A 158 -2.35 -3.44 -15.56
CA ARG A 158 -2.26 -2.20 -16.32
C ARG A 158 -1.43 -1.13 -15.60
N LEU A 159 -1.59 -1.00 -14.28
CA LEU A 159 -0.80 -0.10 -13.45
C LEU A 159 0.68 -0.45 -13.44
N PHE A 160 1.03 -1.72 -13.23
CA PHE A 160 2.44 -2.11 -13.09
C PHE A 160 3.16 -2.42 -14.41
N PHE A 161 2.42 -2.85 -15.44
CA PHE A 161 2.98 -3.34 -16.69
C PHE A 161 2.42 -2.62 -17.93
N GLY A 162 1.56 -1.61 -17.77
CA GLY A 162 1.11 -0.76 -18.88
C GLY A 162 0.25 -1.48 -19.92
N GLY A 163 -0.48 -2.52 -19.51
CA GLY A 163 -1.35 -3.31 -20.40
C GLY A 163 -0.64 -4.44 -21.14
N LEU A 164 0.55 -4.84 -20.68
CA LEU A 164 1.17 -6.09 -21.13
C LEU A 164 0.40 -7.28 -20.55
N ASP A 165 0.21 -8.35 -21.33
CA ASP A 165 -0.41 -9.60 -20.85
C ASP A 165 0.59 -10.39 -19.97
N VAL A 166 0.86 -9.87 -18.77
CA VAL A 166 1.72 -10.48 -17.76
C VAL A 166 0.84 -11.09 -16.68
N ALA A 167 0.91 -12.42 -16.56
CA ALA A 167 0.27 -13.10 -15.44
C ALA A 167 0.90 -12.66 -14.11
N ILE A 168 0.09 -12.09 -13.23
CA ILE A 168 0.48 -11.74 -11.85
C ILE A 168 0.36 -13.01 -11.01
N ALA A 169 1.45 -13.46 -10.40
CA ALA A 169 1.45 -14.60 -9.51
C ALA A 169 1.02 -14.18 -8.09
N GLU A 170 0.49 -15.12 -7.29
CA GLU A 170 0.17 -14.87 -5.87
C GLU A 170 1.37 -14.33 -5.09
N SER A 171 2.58 -14.80 -5.41
CA SER A 171 3.80 -14.30 -4.78
C SER A 171 4.07 -12.82 -5.07
N ASP A 172 3.64 -12.31 -6.22
CA ASP A 172 3.79 -10.90 -6.57
C ASP A 172 2.85 -10.04 -5.71
N LEU A 173 1.62 -10.52 -5.49
CA LEU A 173 0.62 -9.89 -4.63
C LEU A 173 1.03 -9.91 -3.16
N MET A 174 1.61 -11.01 -2.67
CA MET A 174 2.17 -11.11 -1.32
C MET A 174 3.41 -10.22 -1.10
N ASN A 175 3.99 -9.63 -2.15
CA ASN A 175 5.09 -8.66 -2.04
C ASN A 175 4.62 -7.20 -2.03
N LEU A 176 3.32 -6.96 -2.23
CA LEU A 176 2.70 -5.65 -2.08
C LEU A 176 2.56 -5.35 -0.58
N GLU A 177 3.18 -4.25 -0.17
CA GLU A 177 3.21 -3.77 1.22
C GLU A 177 3.01 -2.26 1.22
N GLY A 178 2.43 -1.73 2.30
CA GLY A 178 2.21 -0.28 2.44
C GLY A 178 0.88 0.17 1.84
N GLU A 179 0.92 1.20 1.00
CA GLU A 179 -0.27 1.88 0.47
C GLU A 179 -0.50 1.48 -0.99
N LEU A 180 -1.75 1.16 -1.32
CA LEU A 180 -2.17 0.84 -2.68
C LEU A 180 -3.38 1.70 -3.04
N ASP A 181 -3.21 2.51 -4.08
CA ASP A 181 -4.28 3.34 -4.64
C ASP A 181 -4.80 2.73 -5.94
N LEU A 182 -6.09 2.40 -5.92
CA LEU A 182 -6.86 1.84 -7.01
C LEU A 182 -8.19 2.59 -7.17
N SER A 183 -8.21 3.90 -6.87
CA SER A 183 -9.40 4.71 -7.11
C SER A 183 -9.63 4.97 -8.60
N ASP A 184 -10.89 5.20 -8.97
CA ASP A 184 -11.29 5.69 -10.30
C ASP A 184 -10.94 4.74 -11.47
N PHE A 185 -11.15 3.43 -11.29
CA PHE A 185 -10.92 2.43 -12.34
C PHE A 185 -12.17 1.70 -12.82
N ASP A 186 -13.37 2.13 -12.40
CA ASP A 186 -14.64 1.47 -12.74
C ASP A 186 -14.67 -0.04 -12.38
N MET A 187 -13.84 -0.46 -11.44
CA MET A 187 -13.64 -1.87 -11.10
C MET A 187 -14.84 -2.44 -10.35
N CYS A 188 -15.25 -3.67 -10.69
CA CYS A 188 -16.36 -4.36 -10.01
C CYS A 188 -15.93 -5.68 -9.33
N ASP A 189 -14.84 -6.30 -9.77
CA ASP A 189 -14.32 -7.56 -9.24
C ASP A 189 -13.00 -7.37 -8.47
N LEU A 190 -12.98 -7.82 -7.22
CA LEU A 190 -11.83 -7.77 -6.33
C LEU A 190 -11.06 -9.10 -6.24
N SER A 191 -11.39 -10.08 -7.08
CA SER A 191 -10.73 -11.39 -7.07
C SER A 191 -9.20 -11.28 -7.17
N GLY A 192 -8.50 -11.89 -6.21
CA GLY A 192 -7.04 -11.87 -6.10
C GLY A 192 -6.54 -10.88 -5.04
N ILE A 193 -7.31 -9.87 -4.64
CA ILE A 193 -6.88 -8.92 -3.61
C ILE A 193 -6.64 -9.60 -2.26
N GLU A 194 -7.29 -10.74 -2.01
CA GLU A 194 -7.15 -11.53 -0.78
C GLU A 194 -5.70 -11.97 -0.49
N HIS A 195 -4.82 -11.96 -1.49
CA HIS A 195 -3.40 -12.29 -1.38
C HIS A 195 -2.52 -11.10 -0.96
N CYS A 196 -3.04 -9.87 -0.97
CA CYS A 196 -2.32 -8.64 -0.61
C CYS A 196 -2.30 -8.41 0.91
N ILE A 197 -1.90 -9.44 1.66
CA ILE A 197 -2.05 -9.52 3.12
C ILE A 197 -1.19 -8.53 3.92
N TYR A 198 -0.22 -7.87 3.29
CA TYR A 198 0.68 -6.91 3.94
C TYR A 198 0.39 -5.44 3.58
N LEU A 199 -0.80 -5.16 3.02
CA LEU A 199 -1.25 -3.78 2.80
C LEU A 199 -1.67 -3.14 4.12
N ASN A 200 -1.26 -1.88 4.30
CA ASN A 200 -1.59 -1.06 5.46
C ASN A 200 -2.63 0.01 5.10
N ALA A 201 -2.63 0.48 3.85
CA ALA A 201 -3.63 1.41 3.33
C ALA A 201 -4.12 0.94 1.96
N LEU A 202 -5.43 1.04 1.74
CA LEU A 202 -6.05 0.66 0.48
C LEU A 202 -7.12 1.68 0.10
N ASN A 203 -6.94 2.30 -1.06
CA ASN A 203 -7.95 3.17 -1.66
C ASN A 203 -8.59 2.47 -2.87
N LEU A 204 -9.90 2.27 -2.79
CA LEU A 204 -10.77 1.66 -3.78
C LEU A 204 -11.95 2.59 -4.10
N SER A 205 -11.82 3.89 -3.80
CA SER A 205 -12.88 4.87 -4.01
C SER A 205 -13.24 5.03 -5.50
N ASN A 206 -14.46 5.49 -5.79
CA ASN A 206 -14.92 5.76 -7.15
C ASN A 206 -14.79 4.55 -8.09
N ASN A 207 -15.29 3.40 -7.64
CA ASN A 207 -15.36 2.19 -8.44
C ASN A 207 -16.81 1.69 -8.50
N ARG A 208 -17.04 0.48 -9.02
CA ARG A 208 -18.36 -0.16 -9.12
C ARG A 208 -18.43 -1.40 -8.24
N ILE A 209 -17.77 -1.37 -7.08
CA ILE A 209 -17.65 -2.52 -6.19
C ILE A 209 -18.98 -2.72 -5.45
N GLU A 210 -19.57 -3.91 -5.58
CA GLU A 210 -20.73 -4.33 -4.78
C GLU A 210 -20.33 -5.27 -3.64
N LYS A 211 -19.32 -6.12 -3.88
CA LYS A 211 -18.94 -7.22 -2.99
C LYS A 211 -17.50 -7.07 -2.52
N ILE A 212 -17.34 -7.00 -1.20
CA ILE A 212 -16.04 -6.84 -0.54
C ILE A 212 -15.59 -8.08 0.25
N GLY A 213 -16.11 -9.26 -0.09
CA GLY A 213 -15.79 -10.52 0.61
C GLY A 213 -14.29 -10.84 0.64
N ASN A 214 -13.58 -10.49 -0.44
CA ASN A 214 -12.15 -10.71 -0.62
C ASN A 214 -11.29 -9.86 0.34
N LEU A 215 -11.81 -8.76 0.90
CA LEU A 215 -11.08 -7.90 1.84
C LEU A 215 -10.87 -8.56 3.22
N SER A 216 -11.62 -9.62 3.54
CA SER A 216 -11.62 -10.21 4.88
C SER A 216 -10.30 -10.87 5.32
N SER A 217 -9.33 -11.04 4.42
CA SER A 217 -7.98 -11.56 4.72
C SER A 217 -6.94 -10.48 4.98
N LEU A 218 -7.22 -9.20 4.70
CA LEU A 218 -6.26 -8.09 4.78
C LEU A 218 -6.19 -7.52 6.21
N VAL A 219 -5.91 -8.39 7.18
CA VAL A 219 -6.03 -8.10 8.63
C VAL A 219 -5.11 -6.97 9.14
N ASP A 220 -4.05 -6.64 8.39
CA ASP A 220 -3.08 -5.59 8.71
C ASP A 220 -3.44 -4.21 8.13
N LEU A 221 -4.65 -4.05 7.57
CA LEU A 221 -5.14 -2.74 7.10
C LEU A 221 -5.44 -1.79 8.26
N TYR A 222 -4.90 -0.58 8.16
CA TYR A 222 -5.16 0.55 9.05
C TYR A 222 -6.06 1.60 8.41
N TYR A 223 -5.95 1.81 7.10
CA TYR A 223 -6.70 2.82 6.35
C TYR A 223 -7.42 2.16 5.16
N LEU A 224 -8.73 2.34 5.07
CA LEU A 224 -9.54 1.78 3.99
C LEU A 224 -10.52 2.82 3.45
N TYR A 225 -10.39 3.11 2.16
CA TYR A 225 -11.25 4.06 1.45
C TYR A 225 -12.05 3.31 0.37
N LEU A 226 -13.37 3.31 0.51
CA LEU A 226 -14.36 2.64 -0.33
C LEU A 226 -15.46 3.61 -0.77
N SER A 227 -15.19 4.91 -0.71
CA SER A 227 -16.18 5.94 -1.03
C SER A 227 -16.69 5.82 -2.48
N ASN A 228 -17.95 6.18 -2.72
CA ASN A 228 -18.55 6.18 -4.06
C ASN A 228 -18.44 4.82 -4.77
N ASN A 229 -19.08 3.81 -4.17
CA ASN A 229 -19.20 2.44 -4.68
C ASN A 229 -20.68 1.98 -4.55
N GLN A 230 -20.94 0.69 -4.72
CA GLN A 230 -22.30 0.12 -4.68
C GLN A 230 -22.44 -0.93 -3.56
N ILE A 231 -21.71 -0.74 -2.45
CA ILE A 231 -21.61 -1.71 -1.37
C ILE A 231 -22.87 -1.66 -0.50
N GLU A 232 -23.47 -2.82 -0.23
CA GLU A 232 -24.59 -2.95 0.71
C GLU A 232 -24.19 -3.65 2.01
N ASN A 233 -23.26 -4.61 1.93
CA ASN A 233 -22.90 -5.49 3.04
C ASN A 233 -21.43 -5.35 3.44
N ILE A 234 -21.22 -4.82 4.64
CA ILE A 234 -19.90 -4.62 5.22
C ILE A 234 -19.47 -5.68 6.26
N SER A 235 -20.21 -6.79 6.38
CA SER A 235 -19.85 -7.90 7.27
C SER A 235 -18.42 -8.44 7.07
N PRO A 236 -17.84 -8.47 5.84
CA PRO A 236 -16.46 -8.89 5.64
C PRO A 236 -15.41 -8.05 6.40
N LEU A 237 -15.73 -6.81 6.78
CA LEU A 237 -14.83 -5.92 7.51
C LEU A 237 -14.64 -6.32 8.97
N GLU A 238 -15.47 -7.20 9.54
CA GLU A 238 -15.42 -7.61 10.95
C GLU A 238 -14.05 -8.14 11.39
N LYS A 239 -13.28 -8.72 10.46
CA LYS A 239 -11.94 -9.27 10.75
C LYS A 239 -10.81 -8.23 10.70
N LEU A 240 -11.07 -7.03 10.22
CA LEU A 240 -10.08 -5.96 10.03
C LEU A 240 -9.90 -5.17 11.33
N VAL A 241 -9.47 -5.87 12.38
CA VAL A 241 -9.45 -5.37 13.77
C VAL A 241 -8.51 -4.18 14.00
N HIS A 242 -7.56 -3.95 13.09
CA HIS A 242 -6.58 -2.86 13.13
C HIS A 242 -6.98 -1.61 12.35
N LEU A 243 -8.17 -1.61 11.72
CA LEU A 243 -8.67 -0.43 11.01
C LEU A 243 -8.82 0.75 11.96
N LYS A 244 -8.21 1.87 11.59
CA LYS A 244 -8.29 3.17 12.27
C LYS A 244 -9.16 4.15 11.52
N GLU A 245 -9.07 4.14 10.20
CA GLU A 245 -9.81 5.04 9.33
C GLU A 245 -10.58 4.25 8.28
N LEU A 246 -11.87 4.54 8.17
CA LEU A 246 -12.75 3.91 7.20
C LEU A 246 -13.62 4.97 6.50
N ASP A 247 -13.44 5.11 5.19
CA ASP A 247 -14.41 5.84 4.37
C ASP A 247 -15.27 4.86 3.59
N ILE A 248 -16.56 4.82 3.90
CA ILE A 248 -17.58 4.04 3.19
C ILE A 248 -18.72 4.94 2.72
N SER A 249 -18.46 6.24 2.54
CA SER A 249 -19.45 7.20 2.07
C SER A 249 -19.94 6.91 0.66
N PHE A 250 -21.13 7.39 0.32
CA PHE A 250 -21.78 7.23 -0.98
C PHE A 250 -21.82 5.76 -1.42
N ASN A 251 -22.39 4.92 -0.57
CA ASN A 251 -22.67 3.51 -0.80
C ASN A 251 -24.15 3.22 -0.43
N ASN A 252 -24.55 1.95 -0.46
CA ASN A 252 -25.92 1.50 -0.17
C ASN A 252 -26.03 0.79 1.19
N ILE A 253 -25.22 1.18 2.17
CA ILE A 253 -25.11 0.49 3.46
C ILE A 253 -26.26 0.88 4.38
N THR A 254 -26.98 -0.12 4.90
CA THR A 254 -28.12 0.07 5.81
C THR A 254 -27.80 -0.35 7.26
N ASP A 255 -26.88 -1.28 7.44
CA ASP A 255 -26.50 -1.87 8.72
C ASP A 255 -25.00 -1.68 9.00
N ILE A 256 -24.70 -0.93 10.06
CA ILE A 256 -23.34 -0.60 10.47
C ILE A 256 -22.93 -1.25 11.80
N ARG A 257 -23.73 -2.18 12.34
CA ARG A 257 -23.49 -2.80 13.66
C ARG A 257 -22.12 -3.47 13.76
N ILE A 258 -21.57 -3.96 12.65
CA ILE A 258 -20.26 -4.62 12.63
C ILE A 258 -19.11 -3.66 12.98
N LEU A 259 -19.29 -2.35 12.78
CA LEU A 259 -18.27 -1.35 13.11
C LEU A 259 -18.04 -1.25 14.62
N GLU A 260 -19.02 -1.68 15.42
CA GLU A 260 -18.90 -1.73 16.87
C GLU A 260 -17.83 -2.72 17.33
N ASN A 261 -17.54 -3.74 16.51
CA ASN A 261 -16.52 -4.75 16.78
C ASN A 261 -15.09 -4.29 16.43
N LEU A 262 -14.95 -3.20 15.66
CA LEU A 262 -13.66 -2.60 15.33
C LEU A 262 -13.20 -1.75 16.51
N ASN A 263 -12.22 -2.27 17.26
CA ASN A 263 -11.78 -1.65 18.52
C ASN A 263 -10.78 -0.51 18.30
N ASP A 264 -9.99 -0.59 17.23
CA ASP A 264 -8.98 0.40 16.89
C ASP A 264 -9.53 1.52 15.97
N LEU A 265 -10.83 1.49 15.64
CA LEU A 265 -11.46 2.46 14.74
C LEU A 265 -11.53 3.84 15.41
N GLU A 266 -10.96 4.85 14.77
CA GLU A 266 -10.87 6.23 15.25
C GLU A 266 -11.75 7.17 14.43
N TYR A 267 -11.89 6.92 13.12
CA TYR A 267 -12.66 7.74 12.19
C TYR A 267 -13.48 6.87 11.22
N VAL A 268 -14.73 7.28 11.00
CA VAL A 268 -15.58 6.70 9.97
C VAL A 268 -16.42 7.75 9.24
N ASN A 269 -16.39 7.69 7.91
CA ASN A 269 -17.26 8.48 7.04
C ASN A 269 -18.41 7.64 6.49
N LEU A 270 -19.63 8.02 6.84
CA LEU A 270 -20.88 7.32 6.52
C LEU A 270 -21.81 8.11 5.59
N LEU A 271 -21.37 9.27 5.08
CA LEU A 271 -22.18 10.16 4.24
C LEU A 271 -22.85 9.42 3.08
N GLY A 272 -24.05 9.83 2.68
CA GLY A 272 -24.74 9.29 1.52
C GLY A 272 -25.14 7.81 1.58
N ASN A 273 -25.18 7.18 2.76
CA ASN A 273 -25.65 5.79 2.94
C ASN A 273 -27.03 5.72 3.57
N PRO A 274 -27.95 4.83 3.17
CA PRO A 274 -29.29 4.73 3.75
C PRO A 274 -29.34 4.02 5.12
N ILE A 275 -28.68 4.57 6.15
CA ILE A 275 -28.55 3.93 7.48
C ILE A 275 -29.88 3.98 8.23
N CYS A 276 -30.36 2.82 8.68
CA CYS A 276 -31.63 2.70 9.42
C CYS A 276 -31.45 2.76 10.95
N ASP A 277 -30.35 2.19 11.49
CA ASP A 277 -30.12 2.13 12.94
C ASP A 277 -29.18 3.23 13.42
N ILE A 278 -29.75 4.40 13.71
CA ILE A 278 -29.02 5.54 14.30
C ILE A 278 -28.42 5.16 15.67
N SER A 279 -29.01 4.20 16.38
CA SER A 279 -28.50 3.76 17.69
C SER A 279 -27.09 3.16 17.58
N ALA A 280 -26.73 2.57 16.43
CA ALA A 280 -25.38 2.09 16.16
C ALA A 280 -24.38 3.26 16.03
N VAL A 281 -24.78 4.35 15.38
CA VAL A 281 -24.00 5.60 15.28
C VAL A 281 -23.72 6.14 16.69
N ASP A 282 -24.74 6.21 17.55
CA ASP A 282 -24.58 6.66 18.94
C ASP A 282 -23.61 5.79 19.74
N ARG A 283 -23.60 4.47 19.49
CA ARG A 283 -22.66 3.54 20.13
C ARG A 283 -21.23 3.79 19.67
N LEU A 284 -21.01 4.04 18.38
CA LEU A 284 -19.69 4.39 17.84
C LEU A 284 -19.17 5.71 18.41
N MET A 285 -19.99 6.76 18.40
CA MET A 285 -19.61 8.05 18.97
C MET A 285 -19.26 7.95 20.46
N LYS A 286 -19.99 7.11 21.24
CA LYS A 286 -19.67 6.84 22.65
C LYS A 286 -18.36 6.11 22.86
N LYS A 287 -17.90 5.30 21.89
CA LYS A 287 -16.57 4.67 21.91
C LYS A 287 -15.45 5.68 21.64
N GLY A 288 -15.77 6.91 21.22
CA GLY A 288 -14.80 7.94 20.85
C GLY A 288 -14.46 7.97 19.36
N VAL A 289 -15.20 7.24 18.52
CA VAL A 289 -15.04 7.27 17.06
C VAL A 289 -15.61 8.59 16.53
N ILE A 290 -14.85 9.27 15.66
CA ILE A 290 -15.33 10.41 14.89
C ILE A 290 -16.21 9.86 13.76
N VAL A 291 -17.49 10.21 13.78
CA VAL A 291 -18.45 9.76 12.77
C VAL A 291 -18.93 10.95 11.94
N ILE A 292 -18.76 10.86 10.62
CA ILE A 292 -19.33 11.83 9.67
C ILE A 292 -20.61 11.23 9.08
N LEU A 293 -21.73 11.93 9.23
CA LEU A 293 -23.03 11.57 8.67
C LEU A 293 -23.78 12.84 8.25
N ASP A 294 -24.70 12.71 7.29
CA ASP A 294 -25.63 13.79 6.92
C ASP A 294 -27.09 13.36 7.16
N HIS A 295 -28.02 14.32 6.99
CA HIS A 295 -29.44 14.05 7.14
C HIS A 295 -30.02 13.12 6.06
N GLN A 296 -29.37 13.00 4.90
CA GLN A 296 -29.78 12.11 3.81
C GLN A 296 -29.33 10.67 4.04
N SER A 297 -28.36 10.48 4.93
CA SER A 297 -27.81 9.19 5.34
C SER A 297 -28.73 8.44 6.32
N ILE A 298 -29.86 9.05 6.70
CA ILE A 298 -30.84 8.43 7.57
C ILE A 298 -31.96 7.93 6.67
N CYS A 299 -32.18 6.62 6.68
CA CYS A 299 -33.27 6.02 5.91
C CYS A 299 -34.57 6.73 6.28
N PRO A 300 -35.34 7.25 5.31
CA PRO A 300 -36.64 7.84 5.60
C PRO A 300 -37.47 6.74 6.26
N LEU A 301 -37.91 6.99 7.49
CA LEU A 301 -38.86 6.13 8.19
C LEU A 301 -39.96 5.78 7.18
N THR A 302 -40.02 4.52 6.74
CA THR A 302 -41.13 4.04 5.93
C THR A 302 -42.35 4.16 6.81
N ASP A 303 -43.14 5.21 6.59
CA ASP A 303 -44.43 5.37 7.22
C ASP A 303 -45.27 4.13 6.84
N PRO A 304 -45.62 3.24 7.78
CA PRO A 304 -46.35 2.02 7.46
C PRO A 304 -47.82 2.30 7.09
N THR A 305 -48.21 3.55 6.80
CA THR A 305 -49.61 3.94 6.55
C THR A 305 -49.97 4.22 5.09
N VAL A 306 -49.06 4.10 4.11
CA VAL A 306 -49.38 4.43 2.69
C VAL A 306 -49.70 3.20 1.81
N GLU A 307 -49.83 2.00 2.36
CA GLU A 307 -50.20 0.80 1.58
C GLU A 307 -51.71 0.47 1.54
N ASN A 308 -52.59 1.40 1.94
CA ASN A 308 -54.03 1.27 1.72
C ASN A 308 -54.71 2.62 1.46
N ALA A 309 -54.72 3.06 0.20
CA ALA A 309 -55.67 4.06 -0.30
C ALA A 309 -56.00 3.79 -1.78
#